data_AF-A0A2V6U769-F1
#
_entry.id   AF-A0A2V6U769-F1
#
_cell.length_a   1.000
_cell.length_b   1.000
_cell.length_c   1.000
_cell.angle_alpha   90.00
_cell.angle_beta   90.00
_cell.angle_gamma   90.00
#
_symmetry.space_group_name_H-M   'P 1'
#
loop_
_entity.id
_entity.type
_entity.pdbx_description
1 polymer ?
#
loop_
_entity_poly.entity_id
_entity_poly.type
_entity_poly.pdbx_seq_one_letter_code
_entity_poly.pdbx_strand_id
1 'polypeptide(L)'
;VIAYKIAAHAADIAKGHPRAREWDDAISKARFEFRWEDQFNLSLDPDTAREFHDETLPAEGAKVAHFCSMCGPKFCSMKITQEVREYAAQQGVAAETVALAQGLREKAQEFRKGGGEIYRPS
;
A
#
# COMPACT_ATOMS: atom_id res chain seq x y z
N VAL A 1 -3.84 -0.21 -29.39
CA VAL A 1 -4.67 -1.33 -28.90
C VAL A 1 -4.89 -1.25 -27.39
N ILE A 2 -3.85 -1.17 -26.55
CA ILE A 2 -3.98 -1.12 -25.08
C ILE A 2 -4.91 0.00 -24.58
N ALA A 3 -4.78 1.23 -25.10
CA ALA A 3 -5.63 2.35 -24.72
C ALA A 3 -7.15 2.05 -24.86
N TYR A 4 -7.55 1.35 -25.92
CA TYR A 4 -8.94 0.95 -26.12
C TYR A 4 -9.38 -0.18 -25.17
N LYS A 5 -8.47 -1.11 -24.82
CA LYS A 5 -8.75 -2.14 -23.81
C LYS A 5 -8.98 -1.51 -22.43
N ILE A 6 -8.19 -0.50 -22.07
CA ILE A 6 -8.40 0.28 -20.84
C ILE A 6 -9.79 0.93 -20.86
N ALA A 7 -10.14 1.62 -21.95
CA ALA A 7 -11.42 2.30 -22.07
C ALA A 7 -12.62 1.33 -21.99
N ALA A 8 -12.53 0.17 -22.66
CA ALA A 8 -13.56 -0.85 -22.61
C ALA A 8 -13.74 -1.42 -21.19
N HIS A 9 -12.64 -1.78 -20.53
CA HIS A 9 -12.67 -2.28 -19.16
C HIS A 9 -13.24 -1.27 -18.17
N ALA A 10 -12.84 0.00 -18.29
CA ALA A 10 -13.40 1.09 -17.49
C ALA A 10 -14.93 1.22 -17.67
N ALA A 11 -15.43 1.07 -18.90
CA ALA A 11 -16.87 1.05 -19.17
C ALA A 11 -17.57 -0.17 -18.55
N ASP A 12 -16.93 -1.35 -18.57
CA ASP A 12 -17.47 -2.56 -17.95
C ASP A 12 -17.57 -2.44 -16.42
N ILE A 13 -16.57 -1.84 -15.76
CA ILE A 13 -16.65 -1.50 -14.33
C ILE A 13 -17.82 -0.54 -14.06
N ALA A 14 -17.91 0.55 -14.83
CA ALA A 14 -18.95 1.57 -14.64
C ALA A 14 -20.37 1.01 -14.83
N LYS A 15 -20.53 0.03 -15.73
CA LYS A 15 -21.79 -0.67 -15.97
C LYS A 15 -22.09 -1.77 -14.95
N GLY A 16 -21.16 -2.08 -14.04
CA GLY A 16 -21.28 -3.19 -13.11
C GLY A 16 -21.28 -4.55 -13.81
N HIS A 17 -20.53 -4.69 -14.92
CA HIS A 17 -20.41 -5.95 -15.62
C HIS A 17 -19.91 -7.05 -14.66
N PRO A 18 -20.55 -8.23 -14.62
CA PRO A 18 -20.12 -9.31 -13.75
C PRO A 18 -18.62 -9.58 -13.90
N ARG A 19 -17.93 -9.72 -12.76
CA ARG A 19 -16.50 -10.07 -12.66
C ARG A 19 -15.49 -9.04 -13.17
N ALA A 20 -15.92 -7.92 -13.77
CA ALA A 20 -14.98 -6.88 -14.22
C ALA A 20 -14.12 -6.35 -13.05
N ARG A 21 -14.77 -6.11 -11.90
CA ARG A 21 -14.09 -5.66 -10.69
C ARG A 21 -13.14 -6.69 -10.06
N GLU A 22 -13.36 -7.99 -10.29
CA GLU A 22 -12.49 -9.04 -9.74
C GLU A 22 -11.04 -8.87 -10.23
N TRP A 23 -10.86 -8.38 -11.47
CA TRP A 23 -9.54 -8.13 -12.01
C TRP A 23 -8.85 -6.95 -11.31
N ASP A 24 -9.55 -5.83 -11.13
CA ASP A 24 -9.06 -4.65 -10.40
C ASP A 24 -8.71 -5.00 -8.95
N ASP A 25 -9.55 -5.78 -8.28
CA ASP A 25 -9.32 -6.22 -6.92
C ASP A 25 -8.10 -7.16 -6.85
N ALA A 26 -7.91 -8.05 -7.82
CA ALA A 26 -6.76 -8.95 -7.89
C ALA A 26 -5.44 -8.20 -8.08
N ILE A 27 -5.37 -7.27 -9.03
CA ILE A 27 -4.15 -6.47 -9.28
C ILE A 27 -3.87 -5.50 -8.12
N SER A 28 -4.91 -4.92 -7.52
CA SER A 28 -4.78 -4.05 -6.35
C SER A 28 -4.28 -4.81 -5.12
N LYS A 29 -4.76 -6.04 -4.93
CA LYS A 29 -4.27 -6.92 -3.87
C LYS A 29 -2.80 -7.31 -4.09
N ALA A 30 -2.43 -7.69 -5.32
CA ALA A 30 -1.03 -7.99 -5.66
C ALA A 30 -0.11 -6.79 -5.38
N ARG A 31 -0.55 -5.58 -5.73
CA ARG A 31 0.15 -4.33 -5.45
C ARG A 31 0.34 -4.08 -3.94
N PHE A 32 -0.73 -4.23 -3.15
CA PHE A 32 -0.68 -3.99 -1.71
C PHE A 32 0.20 -5.01 -0.98
N GLU A 33 0.21 -6.27 -1.44
CA GLU A 33 1.01 -7.37 -0.88
C GLU A 33 2.42 -7.45 -1.47
N PHE A 34 2.84 -6.48 -2.31
CA PHE A 34 4.14 -6.45 -2.96
C PHE A 34 4.48 -7.71 -3.78
N ARG A 35 3.46 -8.38 -4.33
CA ARG A 35 3.61 -9.47 -5.28
C ARG A 35 3.86 -8.91 -6.68
N TRP A 36 5.04 -8.35 -6.90
CA TRP A 36 5.40 -7.62 -8.12
C TRP A 36 5.15 -8.42 -9.40
N GLU A 37 5.58 -9.68 -9.41
CA GLU A 37 5.36 -10.59 -10.56
C GLU A 37 3.87 -10.75 -10.90
N ASP A 38 3.04 -10.96 -9.89
CA ASP A 38 1.59 -11.09 -10.08
C ASP A 38 0.98 -9.77 -10.55
N GLN A 39 1.45 -8.64 -10.02
CA GLN A 39 0.98 -7.32 -10.46
C GLN A 39 1.31 -7.05 -11.94
N PHE A 40 2.52 -7.42 -12.40
CA PHE A 40 2.89 -7.28 -13.82
C PHE A 40 2.05 -8.20 -14.70
N ASN A 41 1.95 -9.48 -14.34
CA ASN A 41 1.22 -10.48 -15.11
C ASN A 41 -0.28 -10.21 -15.18
N LEU A 42 -0.85 -9.55 -14.16
CA LEU A 42 -2.24 -9.10 -14.16
C LEU A 42 -2.44 -7.77 -14.90
N SER A 43 -1.40 -7.06 -15.30
CA SER A 43 -1.57 -5.81 -16.04
C SER A 43 -2.02 -6.06 -17.49
N LEU A 44 -2.55 -5.02 -18.14
CA LEU A 44 -2.93 -5.08 -19.55
C LEU A 44 -1.74 -5.24 -20.51
N ASP A 45 -0.54 -4.89 -20.04
CA ASP A 45 0.72 -4.91 -20.79
C ASP A 45 1.88 -5.28 -19.84
N PRO A 46 2.06 -6.58 -19.55
CA PRO A 46 3.01 -7.05 -18.54
C PRO A 46 4.47 -6.66 -18.80
N ASP A 47 4.88 -6.65 -20.07
CA ASP A 47 6.27 -6.34 -20.45
C ASP A 47 6.60 -4.88 -20.14
N THR A 48 5.73 -3.95 -20.56
CA THR A 48 5.88 -2.52 -20.25
C THR A 48 5.84 -2.26 -18.74
N ALA A 49 4.94 -2.93 -18.01
CA ALA A 49 4.82 -2.74 -16.56
C ALA A 49 6.10 -3.17 -15.82
N ARG A 50 6.72 -4.27 -16.26
CA ARG A 50 7.98 -4.79 -15.73
C ARG A 50 9.15 -3.88 -16.09
N GLU A 51 9.23 -3.45 -17.36
CA GLU A 51 10.27 -2.55 -17.84
C GLU A 51 10.33 -1.27 -17.00
N PHE A 52 9.19 -0.61 -16.77
CA PHE A 52 9.14 0.64 -15.98
C PHE A 52 9.59 0.47 -14.52
N HIS A 53 9.35 -0.69 -13.92
CA HIS A 53 9.88 -1.00 -12.59
C HIS A 53 11.41 -1.18 -12.65
N ASP A 54 11.87 -1.95 -13.64
CA ASP A 54 13.26 -2.40 -13.76
C ASP A 54 14.21 -1.31 -14.26
N GLU A 55 13.69 -0.25 -14.88
CA GLU A 55 14.45 0.97 -15.21
C GLU A 55 15.24 1.52 -14.01
N THR A 56 14.71 1.35 -12.79
CA THR A 56 15.32 1.88 -11.56
C THR A 56 15.67 0.81 -10.54
N LEU A 57 15.02 -0.36 -10.59
CA LEU A 57 15.21 -1.47 -9.66
C LEU A 57 15.32 -2.82 -10.41
N PRO A 58 16.36 -3.03 -11.24
CA PRO A 58 16.44 -4.19 -12.13
C PRO A 58 16.78 -5.50 -11.41
N ALA A 59 17.26 -5.45 -10.17
CA ALA A 59 17.65 -6.65 -9.44
C ALA A 59 16.43 -7.53 -9.12
N GLU A 60 16.57 -8.85 -9.26
CA GLU A 60 15.50 -9.82 -8.93
C GLU A 60 15.00 -9.67 -7.48
N GLY A 61 15.88 -9.30 -6.55
CA GLY A 61 15.50 -9.02 -5.15
C GLY A 61 14.54 -7.84 -4.99
N ALA A 62 14.43 -6.94 -5.97
CA ALA A 62 13.45 -5.86 -5.94
C ALA A 62 12.02 -6.36 -6.18
N LYS A 63 11.84 -7.52 -6.85
CA LYS A 63 10.52 -8.13 -7.09
C LYS A 63 9.86 -8.73 -5.84
N VAL A 64 10.59 -8.74 -4.72
CA VAL A 64 10.07 -9.09 -3.39
C VAL A 64 10.19 -7.92 -2.40
N ALA A 65 10.58 -6.73 -2.86
CA ALA A 65 10.76 -5.58 -2.00
C ALA A 65 9.42 -4.91 -1.65
N HIS A 66 9.27 -4.51 -0.39
CA HIS A 66 8.11 -3.75 0.09
C HIS A 66 8.19 -2.25 -0.22
N PHE A 67 8.70 -1.88 -1.40
CA PHE A 67 8.77 -0.51 -1.89
C PHE A 67 9.11 -0.50 -3.40
N CYS A 68 8.92 0.65 -4.04
CA CYS A 68 9.48 0.97 -5.35
C CYS A 68 10.37 2.22 -5.27
N SER A 69 10.97 2.61 -6.40
CA SER A 69 11.84 3.78 -6.50
C SER A 69 11.14 5.11 -6.22
N MET A 70 9.81 5.19 -6.31
CA MET A 70 9.07 6.44 -6.10
C MET A 70 9.18 6.98 -4.67
N CYS A 71 9.00 6.13 -3.67
CA CYS A 71 8.99 6.54 -2.25
C CYS A 71 10.17 5.94 -1.46
N GLY A 72 10.80 4.89 -1.99
CA GLY A 72 11.87 4.17 -1.32
C GLY A 72 11.43 3.42 -0.06
N PRO A 73 12.37 2.77 0.64
CA PRO A 73 12.09 1.79 1.69
C PRO A 73 11.49 2.37 2.98
N LYS A 74 11.65 3.67 3.21
CA LYS A 74 11.23 4.35 4.45
C LYS A 74 9.88 5.07 4.34
N PHE A 75 9.44 5.41 3.13
CA PHE A 75 8.26 6.26 2.93
C PHE A 75 7.18 5.62 2.05
N CYS A 76 7.29 4.32 1.76
CA CYS A 76 6.23 3.60 1.06
C CYS A 76 4.96 3.53 1.93
N SER A 77 3.88 4.16 1.46
CA SER A 77 2.60 4.23 2.17
C SER A 77 1.96 2.86 2.44
N MET A 78 2.05 1.93 1.48
CA MET A 78 1.50 0.59 1.62
C MET A 78 2.25 -0.22 2.69
N LYS A 79 3.59 -0.12 2.71
CA LYS A 79 4.42 -0.76 3.74
C LYS A 79 4.11 -0.21 5.13
N ILE A 80 4.04 1.12 5.27
CA ILE A 80 3.68 1.76 6.54
C ILE A 80 2.28 1.30 6.99
N THR A 81 1.33 1.19 6.06
CA THR A 81 -0.02 0.69 6.36
C THR A 81 0.01 -0.76 6.87
N GLN A 82 0.84 -1.61 6.27
CA GLN A 82 1.03 -2.99 6.72
C GLN A 82 1.63 -3.04 8.13
N GLU A 83 2.69 -2.28 8.40
CA GLU A 83 3.33 -2.19 9.72
C GLU A 83 2.34 -1.70 10.80
N VAL A 84 1.49 -0.71 10.48
CA VAL A 84 0.44 -0.23 11.39
C VAL A 84 -0.62 -1.31 11.67
N ARG A 85 -1.04 -2.06 10.64
CA ARG A 85 -2.00 -3.18 10.81
C ARG A 85 -1.41 -4.30 11.66
N GLU A 86 -0.15 -4.65 11.43
CA GLU A 86 0.58 -5.67 12.21
C GLU A 86 0.74 -5.23 13.66
N TYR A 87 1.12 -3.97 13.91
CA TYR A 87 1.18 -3.40 15.24
C TYR A 87 -0.18 -3.47 15.94
N ALA A 88 -1.26 -3.05 15.28
CA ALA A 88 -2.60 -3.11 15.85
C ALA A 88 -3.03 -4.55 16.20
N ALA A 89 -2.71 -5.52 15.34
CA ALA A 89 -2.98 -6.93 15.57
C ALA A 89 -2.20 -7.48 16.78
N GLN A 90 -0.91 -7.14 16.93
CA GLN A 90 -0.09 -7.54 18.06
C GLN A 90 -0.57 -6.95 19.39
N GLN A 91 -1.09 -5.73 19.37
CA GLN A 91 -1.66 -5.07 20.55
C GLN A 91 -3.09 -5.54 20.87
N GLY A 92 -3.63 -6.53 20.13
CA GLY A 92 -4.97 -7.08 20.34
C GLY A 92 -6.09 -6.09 20.04
N VAL A 93 -5.80 -5.04 19.26
CA VAL A 93 -6.77 -3.98 19.01
C VAL A 93 -7.51 -4.25 17.71
N ALA A 94 -8.56 -5.08 17.82
CA ALA A 94 -9.35 -5.54 16.68
C ALA A 94 -10.14 -4.43 15.96
N ALA A 95 -10.22 -3.22 16.52
CA ALA A 95 -10.87 -2.07 15.89
C ALA A 95 -9.90 -0.87 15.85
N GLU A 96 -9.58 -0.41 14.64
CA GLU A 96 -8.71 0.73 14.34
C GLU A 96 -9.03 1.97 15.19
N THR A 97 -10.31 2.22 15.46
CA THR A 97 -10.79 3.32 16.30
C THR A 97 -10.41 3.19 17.78
N VAL A 98 -10.41 1.97 18.32
CA VAL A 98 -10.03 1.71 19.71
C VAL A 98 -8.51 1.82 19.87
N ALA A 99 -7.74 1.38 18.87
CA ALA A 99 -6.27 1.47 18.85
C ALA A 99 -5.82 2.92 18.81
N LEU A 100 -6.45 3.69 17.92
CA LEU A 100 -6.21 5.11 17.78
C LEU A 100 -6.54 5.84 19.09
N ALA A 101 -7.69 5.55 19.70
CA ALA A 101 -8.08 6.16 20.97
C ALA A 101 -7.10 5.83 22.11
N GLN A 102 -6.61 4.59 22.17
CA GLN A 102 -5.62 4.16 23.17
C GLN A 102 -4.26 4.82 22.94
N GLY A 103 -3.74 4.82 21.71
CA GLY A 103 -2.48 5.47 21.36
C GLY A 103 -2.52 6.99 21.60
N LEU A 104 -3.65 7.64 21.32
CA LEU A 104 -3.86 9.06 21.64
C LEU A 104 -3.86 9.32 23.15
N ARG A 105 -4.45 8.43 23.97
CA ARG A 105 -4.38 8.53 25.44
C ARG A 105 -2.94 8.40 25.94
N GLU A 106 -2.18 7.45 25.42
CA GLU A 106 -0.78 7.22 25.80
C GLU A 106 0.09 8.41 25.44
N LYS A 107 -0.03 8.94 24.21
CA LYS A 107 0.69 10.15 23.79
C LYS A 107 0.28 11.39 24.60
N ALA A 108 -1.00 11.52 24.95
CA ALA A 108 -1.45 12.58 25.86
C ALA A 108 -0.84 12.44 27.26
N GLN A 109 -0.68 11.22 27.79
CA GLN A 109 0.01 11.00 29.06
C GLN A 109 1.51 11.31 28.96
N GLU A 110 2.17 10.90 27.87
CA GLU A 110 3.58 11.18 27.61
C GLU A 110 3.85 12.70 27.52
N PHE A 111 2.96 13.42 26.81
CA PHE A 111 3.00 14.87 26.70
C PHE A 111 2.89 15.54 28.08
N ARG A 112 1.88 15.14 28.88
CA ARG A 112 1.72 15.65 30.26
C ARG A 112 2.92 15.34 31.14
N LYS A 113 3.49 14.14 31.03
CA LYS A 113 4.63 13.71 31.86
C LYS A 113 5.89 14.52 31.58
N GLY A 114 6.19 14.83 30.32
CA GLY A 114 7.35 15.67 30.01
C GLY A 114 6.98 17.12 29.77
N GLY A 115 6.22 17.70 30.69
CA GLY A 115 6.05 19.15 30.87
C GLY A 115 4.92 19.81 30.08
N GLY A 116 4.24 19.10 29.17
CA GLY A 116 3.19 19.68 28.34
C GLY A 116 3.71 20.71 27.33
N GLU A 117 4.99 20.65 26.97
CA GLU A 117 5.61 21.54 26.00
C GLU A 117 5.53 20.95 24.60
N ILE A 118 5.02 21.74 23.65
CA ILE A 118 4.90 21.35 22.24
C ILE A 118 6.29 21.25 21.57
N TYR A 119 7.21 22.11 22.00
CA TYR A 119 8.57 22.15 21.47
C TYR A 119 9.54 21.76 22.58
N ARG A 120 10.12 20.56 22.48
CA ARG A 120 11.21 20.14 23.35
C ARG A 120 12.55 20.56 22.74
N PRO A 121 13.48 21.13 23.53
CA PRO A 121 14.84 21.32 23.08
C PRO A 121 15.46 19.95 22.75
N SER A 122 16.10 19.87 21.60
CA SER A 122 16.84 18.70 21.10
C SER A 122 17.99 18.31 22.00
#